data_AF-A0A2N0NHA0-F1
#
_entry.id   AF-A0A2N0NHA0-F1
#
_cell.length_a   1.000
_cell.length_b   1.000
_cell.length_c   1.000
_cell.angle_alpha   90.00
_cell.angle_beta   90.00
_cell.angle_gamma   90.00
#
_symmetry.space_group_name_H-M   'P 1'
#
loop_
_entity.id
_entity.type
_entity.pdbx_description
1 polymer ?
#
loop_
_entity_poly.entity_id
_entity_poly.type
_entity_poly.pdbx_seq_one_letter_code
_entity_poly.pdbx_strand_id
1 'polypeptide(L)'
;MDEVIKVDDAVTLATKFRIPKRTILISIVNESKYTLTNVSMYFNGTSINPASPNIASFTDLSNARFEATLNGTKGMLCYQIEGTSNYLLISWKVPLLRHRKNELCVHVCTNRPPKKQKEKNIFRKHIHKKYKKFPDESIQIDHYDFRVSATMSSE
;
A
#
# COMPACT_ATOMS: atom_id res chain seq x y z
N MET A 1 12.79 -1.14 27.91
CA MET A 1 13.41 -2.44 27.60
C MET A 1 12.30 -3.23 26.96
N ASP A 2 12.04 -2.97 25.68
CA ASP A 2 10.83 -3.46 25.02
C ASP A 2 11.09 -4.90 24.58
N GLU A 3 10.43 -5.83 25.26
CA GLU A 3 10.43 -7.25 24.95
C GLU A 3 10.10 -7.46 23.48
N VAL A 4 11.07 -8.00 22.77
CA VAL A 4 10.86 -8.63 21.47
C VAL A 4 9.99 -9.86 21.72
N ILE A 5 8.67 -9.67 21.75
CA ILE A 5 7.72 -10.77 21.67
C ILE A 5 8.08 -11.52 20.39
N LYS A 6 8.57 -12.76 20.55
CA LYS A 6 8.95 -13.60 19.41
C LYS A 6 7.71 -13.79 18.53
N VAL A 7 7.90 -13.77 17.21
CA VAL A 7 6.81 -13.84 16.23
C VAL A 7 5.88 -15.04 16.48
N ASP A 8 6.43 -16.16 16.99
CA ASP A 8 5.68 -17.35 17.39
C ASP A 8 4.74 -17.13 18.59
N ASP A 9 5.17 -16.35 19.59
CA ASP A 9 4.35 -16.01 20.75
C ASP A 9 3.18 -15.11 20.34
N ALA A 10 3.43 -14.18 19.40
CA ALA A 10 2.41 -13.29 18.84
C ALA A 10 1.33 -14.06 18.03
N VAL A 11 1.73 -15.05 17.21
CA VAL A 11 0.79 -15.90 16.46
C VAL A 11 -0.04 -16.78 17.40
N THR A 12 0.59 -17.32 18.44
CA THR A 12 -0.07 -18.12 19.48
C THR A 12 -1.10 -17.29 20.25
N LEU A 13 -0.76 -16.05 20.60
CA LEU A 13 -1.67 -15.11 21.27
C LEU A 13 -2.87 -14.72 20.38
N ALA A 14 -2.61 -14.40 19.10
CA ALA A 14 -3.67 -14.06 18.14
C ALA A 14 -4.69 -15.18 17.97
N THR A 15 -4.20 -16.42 17.91
CA THR A 15 -5.02 -17.63 17.76
C THR A 15 -5.85 -17.88 19.02
N LYS A 16 -5.23 -17.76 20.21
CA LYS A 16 -5.91 -17.89 21.50
C LYS A 16 -7.04 -16.88 21.69
N PHE A 17 -6.85 -15.64 21.24
CA PHE A 17 -7.84 -14.55 21.35
C PHE A 17 -8.72 -14.36 20.11
N ARG A 18 -8.64 -15.26 19.11
CA ARG A 18 -9.38 -15.19 17.83
C ARG A 18 -9.29 -13.81 17.16
N ILE A 19 -8.13 -13.17 17.24
CA ILE A 19 -7.93 -11.84 16.65
C ILE A 19 -7.91 -11.99 15.12
N PRO A 20 -8.81 -11.30 14.38
CA PRO A 20 -8.89 -11.46 12.94
C PRO A 20 -7.63 -10.93 12.26
N LYS A 21 -7.15 -11.68 11.27
CA LYS A 21 -6.13 -11.19 10.33
C LYS A 21 -6.72 -10.07 9.49
N ARG A 22 -5.91 -9.06 9.18
CA ARG A 22 -6.28 -8.01 8.22
C ARG A 22 -5.45 -8.15 6.96
N THR A 23 -6.15 -8.20 5.84
CA THR A 23 -5.58 -8.45 4.51
C THR A 23 -5.90 -7.27 3.60
N ILE A 24 -5.03 -7.02 2.64
CA ILE A 24 -5.33 -6.18 1.48
C ILE A 24 -4.87 -6.88 0.21
N LEU A 25 -5.69 -6.79 -0.83
CA LEU A 25 -5.33 -7.09 -2.21
C LEU A 25 -5.24 -5.76 -2.97
N ILE A 26 -4.11 -5.50 -3.60
CA ILE A 26 -3.90 -4.34 -4.46
C ILE A 26 -3.81 -4.86 -5.89
N SER A 27 -4.71 -4.36 -6.72
CA SER A 27 -4.86 -4.74 -8.13
C SER A 27 -4.58 -3.52 -8.99
N ILE A 28 -3.63 -3.63 -9.91
CA ILE A 28 -3.19 -2.54 -10.79
C ILE A 28 -3.33 -2.99 -12.24
N VAL A 29 -4.11 -2.24 -13.01
CA VAL A 29 -4.14 -2.32 -14.48
C VAL A 29 -3.37 -1.12 -15.01
N ASN A 30 -2.35 -1.37 -15.83
CA ASN A 30 -1.53 -0.31 -16.41
C ASN A 30 -1.89 -0.09 -17.89
N GLU A 31 -2.84 0.81 -18.13
CA GLU A 31 -3.25 1.22 -19.48
C GLU A 31 -2.43 2.41 -20.00
N SER A 32 -1.35 2.78 -19.31
CA SER A 32 -0.46 3.84 -19.79
C SER A 32 0.56 3.29 -20.79
N LYS A 33 1.15 4.19 -21.59
CA LYS A 33 2.30 3.87 -22.47
C LYS A 33 3.62 3.61 -21.73
N TYR A 34 3.62 3.68 -20.40
CA TYR A 34 4.83 3.62 -19.57
C TYR A 34 4.89 2.32 -18.77
N THR A 35 6.09 1.81 -18.54
CA THR A 35 6.33 0.76 -17.55
C THR A 35 6.35 1.37 -16.14
N LEU A 36 5.80 0.65 -15.17
CA LEU A 36 5.86 0.99 -13.76
C LEU A 36 6.88 0.11 -13.05
N THR A 37 7.92 0.70 -12.47
CA THR A 37 9.01 -0.04 -11.81
C THR A 37 8.99 0.20 -10.30
N ASN A 38 8.84 -0.86 -9.50
CA ASN A 38 8.76 -0.75 -8.04
C ASN A 38 10.11 -0.32 -7.46
N VAL A 39 10.17 0.92 -6.96
CA VAL A 39 11.41 1.52 -6.43
C VAL A 39 11.44 1.57 -4.91
N SER A 40 10.29 1.46 -4.26
CA SER A 40 10.21 1.47 -2.80
C SER A 40 8.91 0.88 -2.31
N MET A 41 9.02 0.08 -1.25
CA MET A 41 7.87 -0.45 -0.51
C MET A 41 8.10 -0.33 1.00
N TYR A 42 6.99 -0.22 1.72
CA TYR A 42 6.91 -0.28 3.18
C TYR A 42 5.59 -0.95 3.56
N PHE A 43 5.60 -1.93 4.45
CA PHE A 43 4.38 -2.47 5.03
C PHE A 43 4.67 -3.03 6.43
N ASN A 44 3.64 -3.14 7.26
CA ASN A 44 3.70 -3.99 8.44
C ASN A 44 3.11 -5.37 8.12
N GLY A 45 3.64 -6.40 8.77
CA GLY A 45 3.19 -7.78 8.56
C GLY A 45 3.93 -8.47 7.42
N THR A 46 3.21 -9.34 6.72
CA THR A 46 3.77 -10.33 5.79
C THR A 46 3.26 -10.08 4.37
N SER A 47 4.15 -10.20 3.39
CA SER A 47 3.79 -10.25 1.98
C SER A 47 3.43 -11.68 1.60
N ILE A 48 2.16 -11.92 1.21
CA ILE A 48 1.69 -13.22 0.75
C ILE A 48 1.89 -13.38 -0.75
N ASN A 49 1.59 -12.30 -1.49
CA ASN A 49 1.93 -12.18 -2.89
C ASN A 49 2.68 -10.85 -3.09
N PRO A 50 3.99 -10.87 -3.36
CA PRO A 50 4.78 -9.66 -3.44
C PRO A 50 4.30 -8.76 -4.59
N ALA A 51 4.50 -7.46 -4.41
CA ALA A 51 4.25 -6.50 -5.48
C ALA A 51 5.21 -6.78 -6.65
N SER A 52 4.69 -6.81 -7.88
CA SER A 52 5.51 -7.03 -9.06
C SER A 52 6.62 -5.98 -9.13
N PRO A 53 7.89 -6.36 -9.42
CA PRO A 53 8.97 -5.40 -9.59
C PRO A 53 8.71 -4.50 -10.79
N ASN A 54 8.06 -5.01 -11.85
CA ASN A 54 7.72 -4.24 -13.05
C ASN A 54 6.27 -4.53 -13.45
N ILE A 55 5.53 -3.52 -13.85
CA ILE A 55 4.21 -3.65 -14.48
C ILE A 55 4.34 -2.98 -15.85
N ALA A 56 4.41 -3.78 -16.90
CA ALA A 56 4.60 -3.28 -18.25
C ALA A 56 3.36 -2.50 -18.74
N SER A 57 3.56 -1.77 -19.83
CA SER A 57 2.52 -1.00 -20.50
C SER A 57 1.50 -1.93 -21.17
N PHE A 58 0.21 -1.59 -21.06
CA PHE A 58 -0.92 -2.32 -21.67
C PHE A 58 -0.92 -3.84 -21.37
N THR A 59 -0.54 -4.22 -20.13
CA THR A 59 -0.51 -5.62 -19.72
C THR A 59 -1.69 -6.01 -18.85
N ASP A 60 -1.81 -7.33 -18.66
CA ASP A 60 -2.74 -7.94 -17.72
C ASP A 60 -2.57 -7.43 -16.29
N LEU A 61 -3.64 -7.66 -15.51
CA LEU A 61 -3.77 -7.24 -14.13
C LEU A 61 -2.60 -7.71 -13.25
N SER A 62 -1.95 -6.76 -12.57
CA SER A 62 -0.93 -7.05 -11.54
C SER A 62 -1.54 -7.05 -10.15
N ASN A 63 -1.26 -8.08 -9.36
CA ASN A 63 -1.82 -8.25 -8.01
C ASN A 63 -0.71 -8.32 -6.95
N ALA A 64 -0.97 -7.71 -5.80
CA ALA A 64 -0.13 -7.80 -4.60
C ALA A 64 -1.00 -8.02 -3.36
N ARG A 65 -0.60 -8.92 -2.45
CA ARG A 65 -1.36 -9.26 -1.23
C ARG A 65 -0.49 -9.16 0.01
N PHE A 66 -0.99 -8.40 0.99
CA PHE A 66 -0.32 -8.18 2.27
C PHE A 66 -1.25 -8.51 3.45
N GLU A 67 -0.68 -9.04 4.52
CA GLU A 67 -1.42 -9.45 5.71
C GLU A 67 -0.74 -8.99 7.00
N ALA A 68 -1.53 -8.65 8.01
CA ALA A 68 -1.04 -8.38 9.36
C ALA A 68 -1.85 -9.14 10.41
N THR A 69 -1.14 -9.77 11.35
CA THR A 69 -1.68 -10.43 12.53
C THR A 69 -1.50 -9.51 13.73
N LEU A 70 -2.48 -9.44 14.64
CA LEU A 70 -2.52 -8.55 15.82
C LEU A 70 -2.54 -7.04 15.54
N ASN A 71 -2.52 -6.62 14.28
CA ASN A 71 -2.54 -5.23 13.87
C ASN A 71 -3.40 -5.06 12.61
N GLY A 72 -3.82 -3.83 12.34
CA GLY A 72 -4.30 -3.49 11.00
C GLY A 72 -3.16 -3.55 9.99
N THR A 73 -3.43 -3.88 8.72
CA THR A 73 -2.42 -3.79 7.65
C THR A 73 -2.29 -2.35 7.17
N LYS A 74 -1.06 -1.87 7.04
CA LYS A 74 -0.74 -0.55 6.53
C LYS A 74 0.55 -0.65 5.73
N GLY A 75 0.56 -0.04 4.56
CA GLY A 75 1.78 0.07 3.78
C GLY A 75 1.76 1.14 2.71
N MET A 76 2.74 1.07 1.85
CA MET A 76 2.98 1.91 0.70
C MET A 76 3.74 1.11 -0.36
N LEU A 77 3.29 1.21 -1.60
CA LEU A 77 4.04 0.86 -2.81
C LEU A 77 4.36 2.17 -3.54
N CYS A 78 5.54 2.23 -4.13
CA CYS A 78 5.98 3.34 -4.95
C CYS A 78 6.59 2.81 -6.24
N TYR A 79 5.93 3.13 -7.35
CA TYR A 79 6.38 2.78 -8.68
C TYR A 79 6.94 4.02 -9.37
N GLN A 80 8.12 3.93 -9.95
CA GLN A 80 8.61 4.91 -10.90
C GLN A 80 7.86 4.72 -12.21
N ILE A 81 7.37 5.81 -12.78
CA ILE A 81 6.82 5.82 -14.14
C ILE A 81 7.99 6.01 -15.09
N GLU A 82 8.44 4.93 -15.74
CA GLU A 82 9.66 4.93 -16.56
C GLU A 82 9.61 5.98 -17.66
N GLY A 83 10.77 6.58 -17.97
CA GLY A 83 10.86 7.70 -18.91
C GLY A 83 10.39 9.04 -18.35
N THR A 84 9.98 9.12 -17.08
CA THR A 84 9.62 10.39 -16.42
C THR A 84 10.28 10.54 -15.05
N SER A 85 10.18 11.75 -14.47
CA SER A 85 10.54 12.04 -13.08
C SER A 85 9.41 11.76 -12.08
N ASN A 86 8.33 11.10 -12.51
CA ASN A 86 7.13 10.90 -11.70
C ASN A 86 7.08 9.51 -11.08
N TYR A 87 6.41 9.44 -9.93
CA TYR A 87 6.19 8.23 -9.16
C TYR A 87 4.71 8.05 -8.87
N LEU A 88 4.18 6.86 -9.10
CA LEU A 88 2.88 6.43 -8.62
C LEU A 88 3.01 5.86 -7.20
N LEU A 89 2.40 6.53 -6.25
CA LEU A 89 2.36 6.14 -4.85
C LEU A 89 0.99 5.59 -4.49
N ILE A 90 0.97 4.38 -3.92
CA ILE A 90 -0.23 3.72 -3.41
C ILE A 90 0.00 3.43 -1.94
N SER A 91 -0.79 4.00 -1.03
CA SER A 91 -0.66 3.77 0.41
C SER A 91 -2.00 3.42 1.03
N TRP A 92 -2.01 2.38 1.88
CA TRP A 92 -3.22 1.86 2.50
C TRP A 92 -3.14 1.83 4.03
N LYS A 93 -4.29 1.76 4.67
CA LYS A 93 -4.47 1.40 6.07
C LYS A 93 -5.82 0.72 6.26
N VAL A 94 -5.79 -0.57 6.53
CA VAL A 94 -6.93 -1.39 6.94
C VAL A 94 -6.83 -1.58 8.45
N PRO A 95 -7.64 -0.87 9.25
CA PRO A 95 -7.56 -0.93 10.71
C PRO A 95 -7.98 -2.30 11.25
N LEU A 96 -7.48 -2.65 12.44
CA LEU A 96 -7.88 -3.89 13.12
C LEU A 96 -9.37 -3.87 13.52
N LEU A 97 -9.84 -2.72 14.02
CA LEU A 97 -11.18 -2.54 14.56
C LEU A 97 -12.17 -2.23 13.43
N ARG A 98 -13.26 -3.00 13.34
CA ARG A 98 -14.27 -2.90 12.25
C ARG A 98 -15.02 -1.57 12.20
N HIS A 99 -15.12 -0.83 13.30
CA HIS A 99 -15.77 0.49 13.32
C HIS A 99 -14.91 1.60 12.68
N ARG A 100 -13.64 1.33 12.39
CA ARG A 100 -12.78 2.28 11.66
C ARG A 100 -12.82 1.95 10.18
N LYS A 101 -12.99 2.97 9.35
CA LYS A 101 -12.97 2.82 7.89
C LYS A 101 -11.57 2.49 7.36
N ASN A 102 -11.52 1.73 6.28
CA ASN A 102 -10.30 1.57 5.49
C ASN A 102 -9.86 2.91 4.91
N GLU A 103 -8.56 3.12 4.74
CA GLU A 103 -8.01 4.35 4.15
C GLU A 103 -7.11 3.97 2.96
N LEU A 104 -7.34 4.58 1.81
CA LEU A 104 -6.49 4.46 0.61
C LEU A 104 -6.03 5.84 0.17
N CYS A 105 -4.77 5.92 -0.25
CA CYS A 105 -4.17 7.11 -0.83
C CYS A 105 -3.50 6.65 -2.13
N VAL A 106 -3.93 7.22 -3.25
CA VAL A 106 -3.19 7.14 -4.51
C VAL A 106 -2.71 8.55 -4.83
N HIS A 107 -1.49 8.70 -5.31
CA HIS A 107 -0.93 10.00 -5.67
C HIS A 107 0.19 9.86 -6.69
N VAL A 108 0.26 10.79 -7.65
CA VAL A 108 1.42 10.94 -8.52
C VAL A 108 2.30 12.05 -7.96
N CYS A 109 3.56 11.77 -7.66
CA CYS A 109 4.50 12.76 -7.12
C CYS A 109 5.84 12.73 -7.84
N THR A 110 6.58 13.83 -7.75
CA THR A 110 7.94 13.97 -8.29
C THR A 110 9.02 13.66 -7.25
N ASN A 111 8.64 13.50 -5.99
CA ASN A 111 9.57 13.26 -4.89
C ASN A 111 9.97 11.78 -4.84
N ARG A 112 11.27 11.52 -4.99
CA ARG A 112 11.81 10.17 -4.83
C ARG A 112 11.56 9.66 -3.41
N PRO A 113 11.06 8.42 -3.23
CA PRO A 113 10.87 7.85 -1.91
C PRO A 113 12.21 7.61 -1.19
N PRO A 114 12.25 7.72 0.15
CA PRO A 114 13.48 7.50 0.92
C PRO A 114 13.91 6.02 0.90
N LYS A 115 15.21 5.78 1.07
CA LYS A 115 15.79 4.43 1.10
C LYS A 115 15.65 3.74 2.46
N LYS A 116 15.79 4.48 3.57
CA LYS A 116 15.81 3.89 4.92
C LYS A 116 14.40 3.57 5.41
N GLN A 117 14.22 2.41 6.06
CA GLN A 117 12.91 1.93 6.50
C GLN A 117 12.18 2.88 7.46
N LYS A 118 12.91 3.52 8.39
CA LYS A 118 12.34 4.52 9.32
C LYS A 118 11.78 5.74 8.57
N GLU A 119 12.52 6.23 7.57
CA GLU A 119 12.12 7.36 6.74
C GLU A 119 10.92 7.02 5.84
N LYS A 120 10.86 5.80 5.28
CA LYS A 120 9.71 5.33 4.50
C LYS A 120 8.40 5.37 5.30
N ASN A 121 8.42 4.97 6.57
CA ASN A 121 7.25 5.06 7.43
C ASN A 121 6.79 6.51 7.65
N ILE A 122 7.74 7.45 7.87
CA ILE A 122 7.44 8.88 8.03
C ILE A 122 6.86 9.45 6.74
N PHE A 123 7.51 9.20 5.61
CA PHE A 123 7.05 9.62 4.29
C PHE A 123 5.66 9.10 3.98
N ARG A 124 5.41 7.79 4.21
CA ARG A 124 4.10 7.16 4.09
C ARG A 124 3.06 7.85 4.97
N LYS A 125 3.36 8.14 6.24
CA LYS A 125 2.43 8.85 7.14
C LYS A 125 2.10 10.25 6.63
N HIS A 126 3.09 11.00 6.15
CA HIS A 126 2.91 12.36 5.65
C HIS A 126 2.00 12.39 4.42
N ILE A 127 2.34 11.64 3.37
CA ILE A 127 1.57 11.59 2.13
C ILE A 127 0.17 11.02 2.37
N HIS A 128 0.06 9.91 3.11
CA HIS A 128 -1.22 9.27 3.38
C HIS A 128 -2.15 10.17 4.20
N LYS A 129 -1.64 10.94 5.18
CA LYS A 129 -2.47 11.89 5.93
C LYS A 129 -3.07 12.97 5.02
N LYS A 130 -2.32 13.42 4.00
CA LYS A 130 -2.70 14.51 3.10
C LYS A 130 -3.73 14.09 2.05
N TYR A 131 -3.61 12.89 1.49
CA TYR A 131 -4.41 12.45 0.34
C TYR A 131 -5.25 11.19 0.58
N LYS A 132 -5.41 10.75 1.83
CA LYS A 132 -6.27 9.60 2.11
C LYS A 132 -7.72 9.86 1.69
N LYS A 133 -8.34 8.79 1.25
CA LYS A 133 -9.74 8.64 0.88
C LYS A 133 -10.32 7.40 1.53
N PHE A 134 -11.63 7.42 1.72
CA PHE A 134 -12.39 6.33 2.33
C PHE A 134 -13.15 5.50 1.28
N PRO A 135 -13.68 4.31 1.61
CA PRO A 135 -14.34 3.43 0.64
C PRO A 135 -15.52 4.05 -0.11
N ASP A 136 -16.18 5.03 0.52
CA ASP A 136 -17.28 5.81 -0.03
C ASP A 136 -16.84 6.91 -1.01
N GLU A 137 -15.54 7.07 -1.22
CA GLU A 137 -14.97 8.07 -2.12
C GLU A 137 -14.27 7.40 -3.31
N SER A 138 -14.54 7.89 -4.53
CA SER A 138 -13.73 7.56 -5.69
C SER A 138 -12.44 8.40 -5.68
N ILE A 139 -11.35 7.80 -6.16
CA ILE A 139 -10.10 8.51 -6.40
C ILE A 139 -9.96 8.68 -7.91
N GLN A 140 -9.84 9.93 -8.36
CA GLN A 140 -9.35 10.25 -9.69
C GLN A 140 -8.30 11.34 -9.57
N ILE A 141 -7.16 11.13 -10.23
CA ILE A 141 -6.03 12.05 -10.24
C ILE A 141 -5.68 12.30 -11.68
N ASP A 142 -5.77 13.57 -12.06
CA ASP A 142 -5.31 14.06 -13.35
C ASP A 142 -4.02 14.85 -13.10
N HIS A 143 -2.89 14.33 -13.57
CA HIS A 143 -1.57 14.92 -13.37
C HIS A 143 -0.81 14.95 -14.70
N TYR A 144 -0.82 16.10 -15.37
CA TYR A 144 -0.29 16.25 -16.74
C TYR A 144 -0.82 15.14 -17.66
N ASP A 145 0.06 14.26 -18.15
CA ASP A 145 -0.27 13.19 -19.09
C ASP A 145 -0.79 11.91 -18.40
N PHE A 146 -0.99 11.94 -17.09
CA PHE A 146 -1.41 10.78 -16.30
C PHE A 146 -2.81 10.96 -15.75
N ARG A 147 -3.65 9.94 -15.98
CA ARG A 147 -4.90 9.76 -15.27
C ARG A 147 -4.82 8.48 -14.45
N VAL A 148 -5.09 8.59 -13.15
CA VAL A 148 -5.10 7.44 -12.25
C VAL A 148 -6.43 7.42 -11.53
N SER A 149 -7.13 6.29 -11.63
CA SER A 149 -8.40 6.05 -10.94
C SER A 149 -8.23 4.89 -9.97
N ALA A 150 -8.87 4.97 -8.80
CA ALA A 150 -8.85 3.89 -7.82
C ALA A 150 -10.12 3.84 -6.97
N THR A 151 -10.45 2.63 -6.53
CA THR A 151 -11.54 2.30 -5.62
C THR A 151 -11.01 1.40 -4.50
N MET A 152 -11.75 1.30 -3.40
CA MET A 152 -11.40 0.46 -2.26
C MET A 152 -12.66 -0.12 -1.62
N SER A 153 -12.61 -1.38 -1.18
CA SER A 153 -13.68 -2.01 -0.42
C SER A 153 -13.74 -1.51 1.03
N SER A 154 -14.93 -1.58 1.63
CA SER A 154 -15.13 -1.36 3.07
C SER A 154 -14.74 -2.56 3.95
N GLU A 155 -14.49 -3.72 3.32
CA GLU A 155 -14.16 -4.99 3.98
C GLU A 155 -12.65 -5.19 4.21
#